data_AF-A0A482ZST8-F1
#
_entry.id   AF-A0A482ZST8-F1
#
_cell.length_a   1.000
_cell.length_b   1.000
_cell.length_c   1.000
_cell.angle_alpha   90.00
_cell.angle_beta   90.00
_cell.angle_gamma   90.00
#
_symmetry.space_group_name_H-M   'P 1'
#
loop_
_entity.id
_entity.type
_entity.pdbx_description
1 polymer ?
#
loop_
_entity_poly.entity_id
_entity_poly.type
_entity_poly.pdbx_seq_one_letter_code
_entity_poly.pdbx_strand_id
1 'polypeptide(L)' 'MVDRDINITGKQLVSCCFMCQVLGVKRKLMQKLGLQKQLNMHNGLLDLAGVLRLFPNLSKFNLMD' A
#
# COMPACT_ATOMS: atom_id res chain seq x y z
N MET A 1 4.84 14.29 13.01
CA MET A 1 3.57 14.33 12.25
C MET A 1 3.78 13.53 10.99
N VAL A 2 3.23 12.31 10.90
CA VAL A 2 3.31 11.51 9.67
C VAL A 2 2.01 11.76 8.92
N ASP A 3 2.14 12.39 7.76
CA ASP A 3 1.09 12.64 6.79
C ASP A 3 0.51 11.28 6.34
N ARG A 4 -0.61 10.85 6.94
CA ARG A 4 -1.17 9.50 6.75
C ARG A 4 -2.03 9.37 5.49
N ASP A 5 -2.54 10.46 4.93
CA ASP A 5 -3.49 10.40 3.79
C ASP A 5 -3.28 11.55 2.83
N ILE A 6 -2.49 11.33 1.77
CA ILE A 6 -2.46 12.23 0.62
C ILE A 6 -3.53 11.76 -0.35
N ASN A 7 -4.72 12.36 -0.27
CA ASN A 7 -5.84 12.06 -1.16
C ASN A 7 -5.61 12.71 -2.52
N ILE A 8 -4.80 12.06 -3.36
CA ILE A 8 -4.64 12.46 -4.76
C ILE A 8 -5.79 11.83 -5.54
N THR A 9 -6.84 12.61 -5.76
CA THR A 9 -7.91 12.29 -6.71
C THR A 9 -8.65 10.97 -6.39
N GLY A 10 -9.20 10.84 -5.18
CA GLY A 10 -10.05 9.71 -4.80
C GLY A 10 -9.30 8.38 -4.64
N LYS A 11 -7.96 8.38 -4.69
CA LYS A 11 -7.12 7.24 -4.41
C LYS A 11 -6.44 7.42 -3.07
N GLN A 12 -6.71 6.50 -2.14
CA GLN A 12 -5.98 6.41 -0.89
C GLN A 12 -4.58 5.85 -1.16
N LEU A 13 -3.57 6.66 -0.90
CA LEU A 13 -2.17 6.30 -1.04
C LEU A 13 -1.60 5.98 0.33
N VAL A 14 -0.99 4.79 0.46
CA VAL A 14 -0.37 4.33 1.70
C VAL A 14 1.13 4.19 1.51
N SER A 15 1.92 4.51 2.54
CA SER A 15 3.37 4.31 2.48
C SER A 15 3.73 2.84 2.26
N CYS A 16 4.60 2.57 1.27
CA CYS A 16 5.12 1.22 1.04
C CYS A 16 5.83 0.67 2.28
N CYS A 17 6.55 1.52 3.01
CA CYS A 17 7.25 1.12 4.24
C CYS A 17 6.26 0.67 5.31
N PHE A 18 5.17 1.41 5.49
CA PHE A 18 4.10 1.04 6.42
C PHE A 18 3.44 -0.28 6.02
N MET A 19 3.09 -0.45 4.73
CA MET A 19 2.50 -1.71 4.27
C MET A 19 3.44 -2.90 4.40
N CYS A 20 4.74 -2.71 4.20
CA CYS A 20 5.73 -3.77 4.44
C CYS A 20 5.71 -4.24 5.90
N GLN A 21 5.55 -3.33 6.86
CA GLN A 21 5.43 -3.67 8.28
C GLN A 21 4.11 -4.39 8.58
N VAL A 22 2.99 -3.86 8.11
CA VAL A 22 1.64 -4.45 8.32
C VAL A 22 1.55 -5.87 7.75
N LEU A 23 2.10 -6.09 6.56
CA LEU A 23 2.06 -7.40 5.89
C LEU A 23 3.20 -8.33 6.31
N GLY A 24 4.19 -7.85 7.07
CA GLY A 24 5.39 -8.62 7.38
C GLY A 24 6.21 -9.00 6.13
N VAL A 25 6.13 -8.21 5.05
CA VAL A 25 6.81 -8.49 3.79
C VAL A 25 7.99 -7.57 3.54
N LYS A 26 9.01 -8.09 2.83
CA LYS A 26 10.18 -7.30 2.46
C LYS A 26 9.83 -6.29 1.35
N ARG A 27 10.43 -5.09 1.42
CA ARG A 27 10.31 -4.04 0.39
C ARG A 27 10.59 -4.53 -1.05
N LYS A 28 11.52 -5.48 -1.22
CA LYS A 28 11.81 -6.10 -2.53
C LYS A 28 10.58 -6.79 -3.14
N LEU A 29 9.71 -7.39 -2.32
CA LEU A 29 8.48 -8.00 -2.81
C LEU A 29 7.53 -6.93 -3.34
N MET A 30 7.31 -5.85 -2.58
CA MET A 30 6.46 -4.74 -3.00
C MET A 30 6.95 -4.07 -4.29
N GLN A 31 8.26 -3.89 -4.42
CA GLN A 31 8.86 -3.36 -5.65
C GLN A 31 8.65 -4.32 -6.84
N LYS A 32 8.78 -5.63 -6.62
CA LYS A 32 8.53 -6.62 -7.67
C LYS A 32 7.07 -6.61 -8.13
N LEU A 33 6.12 -6.50 -7.19
CA LEU A 33 4.69 -6.36 -7.49
C LEU A 33 4.40 -5.05 -8.27
N GLY A 34 5.11 -3.97 -7.93
CA GLY A 34 5.07 -2.72 -8.68
C GLY A 34 5.59 -2.86 -10.11
N LEU A 35 6.74 -3.50 -10.30
CA LEU A 35 7.33 -3.75 -11.62
C LEU A 35 6.45 -4.66 -12.49
N GLN A 36 5.75 -5.63 -11.89
CA GLN A 36 4.81 -6.49 -12.58
C GLN A 36 3.45 -5.84 -12.86
N LYS A 37 3.29 -4.53 -12.57
CA LYS A 37 2.03 -3.78 -12.69
C LYS A 37 0.85 -4.41 -11.93
N GLN A 38 1.14 -5.25 -10.95
CA GLN A 38 0.09 -5.79 -10.06
C GLN A 38 -0.32 -4.76 -9.02
N LEU A 39 0.54 -3.79 -8.74
CA LEU A 39 0.34 -2.79 -7.70
C LEU A 39 0.87 -1.44 -8.20
N ASN A 40 0.07 -0.38 -8.08
CA ASN A 40 0.50 0.96 -8.48
C ASN A 40 1.36 1.59 -7.37
N MET A 41 2.63 1.84 -7.66
CA MET A 41 3.55 2.52 -6.76
C MET A 41 3.89 3.91 -7.30
N HIS A 42 3.60 4.94 -6.51
CA HIS A 42 3.85 6.35 -6.83
C HIS A 42 4.82 6.95 -5.81
N ASN A 43 6.07 7.19 -6.20
CA ASN A 43 7.10 7.79 -5.34
C ASN A 43 7.26 7.10 -3.95
N GLY A 44 7.15 5.77 -3.90
CA GLY A 44 7.21 5.01 -2.65
C GLY A 44 5.90 4.92 -1.87
N LEU A 45 4.82 5.53 -2.36
CA LEU A 45 3.46 5.29 -1.93
C LEU A 45 2.81 4.20 -2.79
N LEU A 46 1.84 3.51 -2.23
CA LEU A 46 1.09 2.43 -2.84
C LEU A 46 -0.38 2.80 -2.92
N ASP A 47 -1.03 2.46 -4.02
CA ASP A 47 -2.49 2.56 -4.12
C ASP A 47 -3.15 1.51 -3.21
N LEU A 48 -3.82 1.98 -2.15
CA LEU A 48 -4.44 1.12 -1.16
C LEU A 48 -5.47 0.18 -1.79
N ALA A 49 -6.22 0.65 -2.80
CA ALA A 49 -7.18 -0.20 -3.50
C ALA A 49 -6.48 -1.36 -4.24
N GLY A 50 -5.32 -1.09 -4.85
CA GLY A 50 -4.50 -2.13 -5.48
C GLY A 50 -3.95 -3.14 -4.48
N VAL A 51 -3.51 -2.64 -3.31
CA VAL A 51 -3.02 -3.46 -2.20
C VAL A 51 -4.15 -4.37 -1.67
N LEU A 52 -5.34 -3.84 -1.41
CA LEU A 52 -6.48 -4.60 -0.91
C LEU A 52 -6.97 -5.64 -1.91
N ARG A 53 -6.86 -5.39 -3.23
CA ARG A 53 -7.17 -6.39 -4.26
C ARG A 53 -6.18 -7.55 -4.27
N LEU A 54 -4.89 -7.27 -4.07
CA LEU A 54 -3.83 -8.29 -4.00
C LEU A 54 -3.84 -9.07 -2.68
N PHE A 55 -4.17 -8.39 -1.59
CA PHE A 55 -4.18 -8.91 -0.24
C PHE A 55 -5.56 -8.69 0.39
N PRO A 56 -6.60 -9.42 -0.05
CA PRO A 56 -7.97 -9.23 0.46
C PRO A 56 -8.08 -9.46 1.97
N ASN A 57 -7.15 -10.22 2.55
CA ASN A 57 -7.04 -10.42 3.99
C ASN A 57 -6.75 -9.12 4.77
N LEU A 58 -6.17 -8.10 4.12
CA LEU A 58 -5.97 -6.78 4.72
C LEU A 58 -7.24 -5.95 4.79
N SER A 59 -8.27 -6.24 3.98
CA SER A 59 -9.55 -5.54 4.07
C SER A 59 -10.25 -5.77 5.41
N LYS A 60 -9.82 -6.78 6.17
CA LYS A 60 -10.28 -7.07 7.54
C LYS A 60 -9.47 -6.32 8.61
N PHE A 61 -8.26 -5.86 8.27
CA PHE A 61 -7.51 -4.96 9.14
C PHE A 61 -8.12 -3.57 8.98
N ASN A 62 -9.00 -3.22 9.90
CA ASN A 62 -9.50 -1.85 9.99
C ASN A 62 -8.30 -0.96 10.32
N LEU A 63 -7.75 -0.28 9.31
CA LEU A 63 -6.56 0.59 9.39
C LEU A 63 -6.82 1.91 10.14
N MET A 64 -7.92 1.97 10.91
CA MET A 64 -8.28 3.04 11.82
C MET A 64 -7.83 2.68 13.24
N ASP A 65 -6.52 2.83 13.50
CA ASP A 65 -5.99 3.04 14.86
C ASP A 65 -4.82 4.05 14.80
#